data_AF-A0A7Y5T8P9-F1
#
_entry.id   AF-A0A7Y5T8P9-F1
#
_cell.length_a   1.000
_cell.length_b   1.000
_cell.length_c   1.000
_cell.angle_alpha   90.00
_cell.angle_beta   90.00
_cell.angle_gamma   90.00
#
_symmetry.space_group_name_H-M   'P 1'
#
loop_
_entity.id
_entity.type
_entity.pdbx_description
1 polymer ?
#
loop_
_entity_poly.entity_id
_entity_poly.type
_entity_poly.pdbx_seq_one_letter_code
_entity_poly.pdbx_strand_id
1 'polypeptide(L)'
;MSALPLLVTCDDVLLDDVLRLAAAAGTTLDVAHDPASAVRAWASAPLVLVGADQVDVLAERRPPRRAEVHVLARGPADDRLFRGALATGAAGVAELPA
;
A
#
# COMPACT_ATOMS: atom_id res chain seq x y z
N MET A 1 -6.30 -19.89 -9.08
CA MET A 1 -5.08 -19.15 -8.72
C MET A 1 -5.42 -18.26 -7.56
N SER A 2 -4.66 -18.28 -6.46
CA SER A 2 -4.88 -17.35 -5.34
C SER A 2 -4.46 -15.95 -5.77
N ALA A 3 -5.24 -14.92 -5.39
CA ALA A 3 -4.86 -13.54 -5.62
C ALA A 3 -3.64 -13.18 -4.75
N LEU A 4 -2.74 -12.34 -5.27
CA LEU A 4 -1.55 -11.86 -4.57
C LEU A 4 -1.85 -10.57 -3.79
N PRO A 5 -1.21 -10.34 -2.62
CA PRO A 5 -1.20 -9.03 -1.99
C PRO A 5 -0.72 -7.96 -2.98
N LEU A 6 -1.36 -6.79 -2.95
CA LEU A 6 -1.04 -5.66 -3.81
C LEU A 6 -0.19 -4.66 -3.04
N LEU A 7 0.94 -4.24 -3.62
CA LEU A 7 1.69 -3.06 -3.19
C LEU A 7 1.50 -1.93 -4.21
N VAL A 8 1.10 -0.75 -3.73
CA VAL A 8 0.95 0.46 -4.55
C VAL A 8 2.00 1.48 -4.15
N THR A 9 3.03 1.67 -4.97
CA THR A 9 4.10 2.66 -4.70
C THR A 9 4.91 2.96 -5.96
N CYS A 10 5.44 4.18 -6.05
CA CYS A 10 6.49 4.59 -6.99
C CYS A 10 7.83 4.85 -6.28
N ASP A 11 7.93 4.63 -4.96
CA ASP A 11 9.18 4.72 -4.22
C ASP A 11 9.95 3.39 -4.34
N ASP A 12 10.97 3.37 -5.20
CA ASP A 12 11.79 2.18 -5.45
C ASP A 12 12.47 1.65 -4.17
N VAL A 13 12.81 2.52 -3.23
CA VAL A 13 13.43 2.10 -1.96
C VAL A 13 12.41 1.39 -1.09
N LEU A 14 11.20 1.94 -1.00
CA LEU A 14 10.10 1.28 -0.29
C LEU A 14 9.75 -0.06 -0.94
N LEU A 15 9.73 -0.11 -2.28
CA LEU A 15 9.50 -1.33 -3.03
C LEU A 15 10.53 -2.41 -2.65
N ASP A 16 11.82 -2.08 -2.67
CA ASP A 16 12.89 -3.01 -2.30
C ASP A 16 12.74 -3.51 -0.85
N ASP A 17 12.42 -2.63 0.09
CA ASP A 17 12.17 -3.00 1.49
C ASP A 17 11.02 -4.01 1.62
N VAL A 18 9.90 -3.72 0.97
CA VAL A 18 8.70 -4.56 1.07
C VAL A 18 8.87 -5.88 0.31
N LEU A 19 9.62 -5.90 -0.80
CA LEU A 19 10.00 -7.14 -1.49
C LEU A 19 10.87 -8.04 -0.61
N ARG A 20 11.81 -7.47 0.16
CA ARG A 20 12.59 -8.24 1.14
C ARG A 20 11.70 -8.85 2.23
N LEU A 21 10.73 -8.09 2.74
CA LEU A 21 9.76 -8.58 3.72
C LEU A 21 8.86 -9.69 3.15
N ALA A 22 8.38 -9.53 1.91
CA ALA A 22 7.58 -10.53 1.23
C ALA A 22 8.36 -11.85 1.04
N ALA A 23 9.62 -11.76 0.61
CA ALA A 23 10.50 -12.91 0.49
C ALA A 23 10.71 -13.61 1.84
N ALA A 24 10.96 -12.85 2.91
CA ALA A 24 11.08 -13.41 4.27
C ALA A 24 9.80 -14.09 4.76
N ALA A 25 8.63 -13.59 4.34
CA ALA A 25 7.33 -14.18 4.63
C ALA A 25 6.95 -15.34 3.69
N GLY A 26 7.77 -15.65 2.68
CA GLY A 26 7.48 -16.71 1.70
C GLY A 26 6.31 -16.38 0.76
N THR A 27 6.05 -15.10 0.50
CA THR A 27 4.98 -14.63 -0.40
C THR A 27 5.54 -13.78 -1.53
N THR A 28 4.75 -13.61 -2.59
CA THR A 28 4.99 -12.62 -3.65
C THR A 28 3.97 -11.50 -3.57
N LEU A 29 4.24 -10.41 -4.30
CA LEU A 29 3.37 -9.24 -4.39
C LEU A 29 2.99 -9.00 -5.85
N ASP A 30 1.77 -8.51 -6.07
CA ASP A 30 1.45 -7.72 -7.25
C ASP A 30 1.83 -6.27 -6.98
N VAL A 31 2.39 -5.56 -7.96
CA VAL A 31 2.91 -4.20 -7.77
C VAL A 31 2.26 -3.25 -8.77
N ALA A 32 1.64 -2.19 -8.26
CA ALA A 32 1.08 -1.12 -9.07
C ALA A 32 1.85 0.19 -8.82
N HIS A 33 2.41 0.74 -9.89
CA HIS A 33 3.08 2.05 -9.90
C HIS A 33 2.17 3.19 -10.35
N ASP A 34 0.88 2.92 -10.57
CA ASP A 34 -0.07 3.94 -10.96
C ASP A 34 -1.47 3.66 -10.39
N PRO A 35 -2.27 4.72 -10.15
CA PRO A 35 -3.60 4.56 -9.56
C PRO A 35 -4.57 3.72 -10.39
N ALA A 36 -4.44 3.70 -11.72
CA ALA A 36 -5.37 2.95 -12.56
C ALA A 36 -5.12 1.44 -12.45
N SER A 37 -3.84 1.03 -12.46
CA SER A 37 -3.44 -0.35 -12.18
C SER A 37 -3.80 -0.76 -10.75
N ALA A 38 -3.58 0.13 -9.78
CA ALA A 38 -3.94 -0.10 -8.39
C ALA A 38 -5.44 -0.38 -8.23
N VAL A 39 -6.31 0.48 -8.79
CA VAL A 39 -7.78 0.31 -8.69
C VAL A 39 -8.25 -1.00 -9.35
N ARG A 40 -7.62 -1.45 -10.45
CA ARG A 40 -7.95 -2.72 -11.10
C ARG A 40 -7.66 -3.93 -10.21
N ALA A 41 -6.51 -3.94 -9.53
CA ALA A 41 -6.11 -5.05 -8.65
C ALA A 41 -6.70 -4.94 -7.23
N TRP A 42 -7.18 -3.76 -6.83
CA TRP A 42 -7.61 -3.44 -5.47
C TRP A 42 -8.65 -4.38 -4.88
N ALA A 43 -9.67 -4.73 -5.67
CA ALA A 43 -10.81 -5.50 -5.19
C ALA A 43 -10.48 -6.98 -4.98
N SER A 44 -9.57 -7.54 -5.77
CA SER A 44 -9.22 -8.96 -5.74
C SER A 44 -8.04 -9.29 -4.81
N ALA A 45 -7.14 -8.34 -4.56
CA ALA A 45 -6.01 -8.54 -3.67
C ALA A 45 -6.50 -9.00 -2.28
N PRO A 46 -5.85 -9.94 -1.58
CA PRO A 46 -6.21 -10.32 -0.21
C PRO A 46 -5.80 -9.25 0.81
N LEU A 47 -4.73 -8.51 0.53
CA LEU A 47 -4.13 -7.43 1.32
C LEU A 47 -3.68 -6.33 0.38
N VAL A 48 -3.86 -5.07 0.77
CA VAL A 48 -3.37 -3.90 0.02
C VAL A 48 -2.41 -3.10 0.90
N LEU A 49 -1.20 -2.91 0.40
CA LEU A 49 -0.16 -2.07 0.99
C LEU A 49 -0.02 -0.82 0.13
N VAL A 50 -0.07 0.35 0.73
CA VAL A 50 -0.01 1.64 0.03
C VAL A 50 1.20 2.42 0.52
N GLY A 51 2.13 2.75 -0.36
CA GLY A 51 3.22 3.65 -0.01
C GLY A 51 2.73 5.05 0.31
N ALA A 52 3.40 5.73 1.23
CA ALA A 52 3.11 7.11 1.60
C ALA A 52 3.12 8.06 0.38
N ASP A 53 3.87 7.73 -0.67
CA ASP A 53 3.93 8.47 -1.93
C ASP A 53 2.62 8.40 -2.76
N GLN A 54 1.79 7.38 -2.55
CA GLN A 54 0.54 7.15 -3.30
C GLN A 54 -0.74 7.40 -2.50
N VAL A 55 -0.63 7.62 -1.17
CA VAL A 55 -1.80 7.66 -0.27
C VAL A 55 -2.80 8.75 -0.65
N ASP A 56 -2.32 9.97 -0.93
CA ASP A 56 -3.17 11.12 -1.22
C ASP A 56 -3.88 10.92 -2.57
N VAL A 57 -3.15 10.42 -3.57
CA VAL A 57 -3.70 10.15 -4.91
C VAL A 57 -4.77 9.06 -4.86
N LEU A 58 -4.55 8.00 -4.08
CA LEU A 58 -5.56 6.96 -3.89
C LEU A 58 -6.76 7.46 -3.09
N ALA A 59 -6.56 8.32 -2.09
CA ALA A 59 -7.66 8.91 -1.32
C ALA A 59 -8.62 9.68 -2.23
N GLU A 60 -8.10 10.43 -3.21
CA GLU A 60 -8.90 11.14 -4.20
C GLU A 60 -9.69 10.21 -5.12
N ARG A 61 -9.12 9.05 -5.47
CA ARG A 61 -9.76 8.04 -6.33
C ARG A 61 -10.84 7.22 -5.63
N ARG A 62 -10.88 7.24 -4.30
CA ARG A 62 -11.89 6.56 -3.46
C ARG A 62 -12.06 5.08 -3.86
N PRO A 63 -11.01 4.26 -3.76
CA PRO A 63 -11.13 2.83 -4.04
C PRO A 63 -12.16 2.17 -3.10
N PRO A 64 -12.74 1.02 -3.48
CA PRO A 64 -13.69 0.31 -2.63
C PRO A 64 -13.13 0.05 -1.23
N ARG A 65 -13.92 0.36 -0.19
CA ARG A 65 -13.51 0.14 1.20
C ARG A 65 -13.40 -1.35 1.52
N ARG A 66 -12.35 -1.70 2.25
CA ARG A 66 -12.06 -3.06 2.72
C ARG A 66 -11.16 -3.00 3.96
N ALA A 67 -11.18 -4.04 4.79
CA ALA A 67 -10.46 -4.05 6.06
C ALA A 67 -8.93 -4.16 5.88
N GLU A 68 -8.46 -4.95 4.91
CA GLU A 68 -7.03 -5.28 4.76
C GLU A 68 -6.27 -4.23 3.91
N VAL A 69 -6.28 -2.97 4.34
CA VAL A 69 -5.53 -1.86 3.69
C VAL A 69 -4.58 -1.23 4.71
N HIS A 70 -3.29 -1.20 4.41
CA HIS A 70 -2.28 -0.58 5.27
C HIS A 70 -1.44 0.42 4.50
N VAL A 71 -1.12 1.55 5.13
CA VAL A 71 -0.21 2.55 4.57
C VAL A 71 1.19 2.33 5.13
N LEU A 72 2.20 2.39 4.27
CA LEU A 72 3.60 2.18 4.60
C LEU A 72 4.38 3.49 4.43
N ALA A 73 5.16 3.85 5.44
CA ALA A 73 6.07 5.00 5.39
C ALA A 73 7.51 4.53 5.59
N ARG A 74 8.46 5.21 4.95
CA ARG A 74 9.88 5.11 5.34
C ARG A 74 10.15 6.20 6.37
N GLY A 75 10.29 5.81 7.63
CA GLY A 75 10.42 6.73 8.75
C GLY A 75 9.09 7.26 9.31
N PRO A 76 9.15 8.27 10.21
CA PRO A 76 8.00 8.71 11.00
C PRO A 76 6.81 9.18 10.15
N ALA A 77 5.62 8.68 10.49
CA ALA A 77 4.37 9.09 9.88
C ALA A 77 3.92 10.45 10.45
N ASP A 78 3.66 11.41 9.56
CA ASP A 78 3.16 12.72 9.93
C ASP A 78 1.62 12.83 9.87
N ASP A 79 1.07 13.93 10.40
CA ASP A 79 -0.37 14.20 10.39
C ASP A 79 -0.99 14.23 8.98
N ARG A 80 -0.20 14.49 7.95
CA ARG A 80 -0.69 14.47 6.57
C ARG A 80 -0.89 13.03 6.11
N LEU A 81 0.09 12.17 6.35
CA LEU A 81 0.01 10.75 6.03
C LEU A 81 -1.17 10.08 6.74
N PHE A 82 -1.38 10.37 8.04
CA PHE A 82 -2.53 9.84 8.77
C PHE A 82 -3.87 10.30 8.20
N ARG A 83 -3.99 11.57 7.77
CA ARG A 83 -5.21 12.06 7.10
C ARG A 83 -5.46 11.35 5.78
N GLY A 84 -4.42 11.14 4.96
CA GLY A 84 -4.51 10.37 3.73
C GLY A 84 -4.94 8.91 3.98
N ALA A 85 -4.37 8.27 5.00
CA ALA A 85 -4.70 6.91 5.41
C ALA A 85 -6.18 6.77 5.84
N LEU A 86 -6.68 7.72 6.63
CA LEU A 86 -8.10 7.77 7.02
C LEU A 86 -9.02 7.95 5.80
N ALA A 87 -8.64 8.83 4.86
CA ALA A 87 -9.43 9.10 3.66
C ALA A 87 -9.48 7.88 2.71
N THR A 88 -8.39 7.11 2.62
CA THR A 88 -8.35 5.81 1.89
C THR A 88 -9.06 4.68 2.64
N GLY A 89 -9.37 4.85 3.93
CA GLY A 89 -9.99 3.82 4.77
C GLY A 89 -9.01 2.73 5.21
N ALA A 90 -7.72 3.08 5.33
CA ALA A 90 -6.70 2.16 5.81
C ALA A 90 -6.99 1.70 7.26
N ALA A 91 -6.72 0.44 7.54
CA ALA A 91 -6.78 -0.15 8.88
C ALA A 91 -5.59 0.29 9.76
N GLY A 92 -4.47 0.68 9.15
CA GLY A 92 -3.33 1.19 9.91
C GLY A 92 -2.24 1.80 9.05
N VAL A 93 -1.31 2.46 9.73
CA VAL A 93 -0.06 2.99 9.18
C VAL A 93 1.09 2.24 9.83
N ALA A 94 2.06 1.79 9.03
CA ALA A 94 3.28 1.14 9.50
C ALA A 94 4.50 1.92 9.01
N GLU A 95 5.41 2.21 9.93
CA GLU A 95 6.69 2.84 9.66
C GLU A 95 7.74 1.75 9.47
N LEU A 96 8.40 1.72 8.33
CA LEU A 96 9.50 0.82 8.07
C LEU A 96 10.80 1.39 8.65
N PRO A 97 11.69 0.52 9.16
CA PRO A 97 13.03 0.93 9.56
C PRO A 97 13.78 1.57 8.39
N ALA A 98 14.59 2.59 8.69
CA ALA A 98 15.51 3.22 7.74
C ALA A 98 16.85 2.48 7.67
#